data_AF-A0A9D9ERM5-F1
#
_entry.id   AF-A0A9D9ERM5-F1
#
_cell.length_a   1.000
_cell.length_b   1.000
_cell.length_c   1.000
_cell.angle_alpha   90.00
_cell.angle_beta   90.00
_cell.angle_gamma   90.00
#
_symmetry.space_group_name_H-M   'P 1'
#
loop_
_entity.id
_entity.type
_entity.pdbx_description
1 polymer ?
#
loop_
_entity_poly.entity_id
_entity_poly.type
_entity_poly.pdbx_seq_one_letter_code
_entity_poly.pdbx_strand_id
1 'polypeptide(L)'
;MKRILTFALAAAMAMPALFSQDRDSGWRDRIRSERIAFITEELSLTSKEAEKFWPVYNTFRDRKAEAQKAIRDAYRALDEAVREGNATDKCISDYVEALDAKAGIETQALKEYRKVLPAEKIARLYIAEEKFRMQQIHRLHHGPDRDAHRRPAPEKPKCR
;
A
#
# COMPACT_ATOMS: atom_id res chain seq x y z
N MET A 1 55.32 -41.62 9.30
CA MET A 1 54.60 -42.72 9.96
C MET A 1 53.58 -42.16 10.92
N LYS A 2 52.36 -42.74 10.93
CA LYS A 2 51.27 -42.63 11.94
C LYS A 2 50.59 -41.26 12.03
N ARG A 3 49.46 -41.10 11.30
CA ARG A 3 48.08 -41.28 11.81
C ARG A 3 47.67 -40.20 12.82
N ILE A 4 47.06 -39.13 12.33
CA ILE A 4 45.95 -38.48 13.04
C ILE A 4 44.79 -38.41 12.05
N LEU A 5 44.03 -39.50 12.06
CA LEU A 5 42.71 -39.61 11.50
C LEU A 5 41.72 -38.81 12.38
N THR A 6 40.65 -38.34 11.71
CA THR A 6 39.31 -38.05 12.25
C THR A 6 39.16 -36.91 13.27
N PHE A 7 38.81 -35.73 12.78
CA PHE A 7 37.68 -34.92 13.28
C PHE A 7 36.99 -34.23 12.11
N ALA A 8 36.48 -35.03 11.16
CA ALA A 8 35.28 -34.66 10.44
C ALA A 8 34.09 -34.99 11.35
N LEU A 9 33.01 -34.21 11.24
CA LEU A 9 31.70 -34.42 11.87
C LEU A 9 31.50 -33.74 13.25
N ALA A 10 31.11 -32.46 13.24
CA ALA A 10 30.07 -31.85 14.09
C ALA A 10 30.17 -30.31 14.10
N ALA A 11 29.91 -29.66 12.97
CA ALA A 11 29.55 -28.23 12.95
C ALA A 11 28.47 -27.90 11.90
N ALA A 12 27.80 -28.94 11.40
CA ALA A 12 26.59 -28.81 10.60
C ALA A 12 25.43 -29.31 11.46
N MET A 13 24.70 -28.38 12.07
CA MET A 13 23.36 -28.50 12.67
C MET A 13 23.29 -27.75 14.01
N ALA A 14 23.05 -26.42 13.94
CA ALA A 14 22.22 -25.69 14.90
C ALA A 14 22.09 -24.23 14.45
N MET A 15 21.43 -23.99 13.30
CA MET A 15 20.73 -22.73 13.07
C MET A 15 19.36 -23.00 12.43
N PRO A 16 18.39 -23.58 13.15
CA PRO A 16 17.00 -23.30 12.86
C PRO A 16 16.60 -22.07 13.66
N ALA A 17 16.20 -21.00 12.95
CA ALA A 17 15.30 -19.92 13.39
C ALA A 17 15.84 -18.51 13.13
N LEU A 18 16.03 -18.12 11.87
CA LEU A 18 15.94 -16.71 11.46
C LEU A 18 15.32 -16.55 10.06
N PHE A 19 14.26 -17.32 9.76
CA PHE A 19 13.38 -17.00 8.62
C PHE A 19 11.93 -17.16 9.05
N SER A 20 11.52 -16.36 10.03
CA SER A 20 10.14 -15.87 10.03
C SER A 20 10.05 -14.86 8.88
N GLN A 21 9.92 -15.35 7.63
CA GLN A 21 9.48 -14.49 6.54
C GLN A 21 8.06 -14.07 6.88
N ASP A 22 7.94 -12.85 7.39
CA ASP A 22 6.69 -12.15 7.59
C ASP A 22 5.99 -12.07 6.23
N ARG A 23 5.14 -13.06 5.92
CA ARG A 23 4.55 -13.28 4.59
C ARG A 23 3.81 -12.03 4.08
N ASP A 24 3.37 -11.17 5.00
CA ASP A 24 2.70 -9.90 4.71
C ASP A 24 3.66 -8.80 4.24
N SER A 25 4.95 -8.86 4.58
CA SER A 25 5.98 -7.94 4.08
C SER A 25 6.36 -8.26 2.62
N GLY A 26 6.58 -9.54 2.31
CA GLY A 26 6.92 -9.99 0.96
C GLY A 26 5.85 -9.68 -0.09
N TRP A 27 4.57 -9.81 0.26
CA TRP A 27 3.46 -9.44 -0.64
C TRP A 27 3.40 -7.94 -0.91
N ARG A 28 3.52 -7.11 0.14
CA ARG A 28 3.51 -5.64 0.00
C ARG A 28 4.66 -5.14 -0.88
N ASP A 29 5.84 -5.72 -0.70
CA ASP A 29 7.03 -5.37 -1.49
C ASP A 29 6.88 -5.79 -2.95
N ARG A 30 6.29 -6.97 -3.21
CA ARG A 30 5.95 -7.40 -4.57
C ARG A 30 4.99 -6.43 -5.25
N ILE A 31 3.89 -6.06 -4.60
CA ILE A 31 2.92 -5.11 -5.15
C ILE A 31 3.55 -3.73 -5.38
N ARG A 32 4.48 -3.30 -4.51
CA ARG A 32 5.23 -2.06 -4.69
C ARG A 32 6.12 -2.13 -5.93
N SER A 33 6.88 -3.21 -6.09
CA SER A 33 7.76 -3.43 -7.25
C SER A 33 6.97 -3.48 -8.56
N GLU A 34 5.88 -4.24 -8.60
CA GLU A 34 4.99 -4.33 -9.77
C GLU A 34 4.41 -2.96 -10.15
N ARG A 35 4.04 -2.14 -9.15
CA ARG A 35 3.56 -0.78 -9.40
C ARG A 35 4.64 0.12 -9.98
N ILE A 36 5.87 0.04 -9.44
CA ILE A 36 6.99 0.84 -9.94
C ILE A 36 7.24 0.52 -11.42
N ALA A 37 7.30 -0.76 -11.76
CA ALA A 37 7.46 -1.21 -13.14
C ALA A 37 6.30 -0.70 -14.03
N PHE A 38 5.06 -0.93 -13.61
CA PHE A 38 3.86 -0.57 -14.36
C PHE A 38 3.77 0.94 -14.64
N ILE A 39 3.98 1.77 -13.61
CA ILE A 39 3.92 3.24 -13.77
C ILE A 39 5.10 3.74 -14.61
N THR A 40 6.31 3.19 -14.45
CA THR A 40 7.46 3.60 -15.28
C THR A 40 7.19 3.36 -16.77
N GLU A 41 6.63 2.20 -17.10
CA GLU A 41 6.26 1.82 -18.45
C GLU A 41 5.13 2.71 -19.01
N GLU A 42 4.03 2.84 -18.25
CA GLU A 42 2.84 3.61 -18.66
C GLU A 42 3.06 5.11 -18.73
N LEU A 43 4.13 5.67 -18.16
CA LEU A 43 4.48 7.09 -18.29
C LEU A 43 5.63 7.34 -19.28
N SER A 44 6.35 6.28 -19.67
CA SER A 44 7.57 6.38 -20.49
C SER A 44 8.55 7.40 -19.91
N LEU A 45 8.87 7.25 -18.61
CA LEU A 45 9.77 8.15 -17.89
C LEU A 45 11.21 7.99 -18.39
N THR A 46 11.87 9.12 -18.69
CA THR A 46 13.33 9.13 -18.83
C THR A 46 13.99 8.99 -17.46
N SER A 47 15.24 8.56 -17.40
CA SER A 47 15.97 8.43 -16.11
C SER A 47 15.97 9.74 -15.31
N LYS A 48 16.15 10.89 -15.98
CA LYS A 48 16.15 12.22 -15.36
C LYS A 48 14.78 12.61 -14.78
N GLU A 49 13.69 12.25 -15.45
CA GLU A 49 12.33 12.48 -14.93
C GLU A 49 12.04 11.54 -13.76
N ALA A 50 12.41 10.26 -13.89
CA ALA A 50 12.18 9.25 -12.85
C ALA A 50 12.86 9.63 -11.52
N GLU A 51 14.11 10.10 -11.56
CA GLU A 51 14.85 10.57 -10.39
C GLU A 51 14.11 11.67 -9.61
N LYS A 52 13.44 12.59 -10.32
CA LYS A 52 12.67 13.69 -9.72
C LYS A 52 11.25 13.28 -9.34
N PHE A 53 10.64 12.39 -10.13
CA PHE A 53 9.26 11.97 -9.98
C PHE A 53 9.04 11.05 -8.78
N TRP A 54 9.86 10.01 -8.63
CA TRP A 54 9.64 8.97 -7.62
C TRP A 54 9.57 9.48 -6.18
N PRO A 55 10.43 10.42 -5.73
CA PRO A 55 10.33 10.99 -4.39
C PRO A 55 8.98 11.69 -4.13
N VAL A 56 8.49 12.45 -5.13
CA VAL A 56 7.20 13.16 -5.05
C VAL A 56 6.05 12.14 -5.04
N TYR A 57 6.08 11.18 -5.98
CA TYR A 57 5.06 10.14 -6.07
C TYR A 57 4.93 9.33 -4.80
N ASN A 58 6.04 8.86 -4.23
CA ASN A 58 6.04 8.06 -3.01
C ASN A 58 5.44 8.83 -1.84
N THR A 59 5.81 10.10 -1.67
CA THR A 59 5.28 10.97 -0.62
C THR A 59 3.75 11.07 -0.70
N PHE A 60 3.21 11.38 -1.89
CA PHE A 60 1.76 11.51 -2.04
C PHE A 60 1.03 10.17 -2.03
N ARG A 61 1.63 9.10 -2.52
CA ARG A 61 1.08 7.75 -2.39
C ARG A 61 0.86 7.37 -0.93
N ASP A 62 1.85 7.63 -0.08
CA ASP A 62 1.78 7.27 1.34
C ASP A 62 0.75 8.13 2.07
N ARG A 63 0.73 9.44 1.82
CA ARG A 63 -0.32 10.35 2.34
C ARG A 63 -1.72 9.94 1.88
N LYS A 64 -1.90 9.56 0.62
CA LYS A 64 -3.18 9.03 0.10
C LYS A 64 -3.57 7.73 0.78
N ALA A 65 -2.60 6.84 1.07
CA ALA A 65 -2.86 5.58 1.75
C ALA A 65 -3.31 5.81 3.21
N GLU A 66 -2.70 6.77 3.91
CA GLU A 66 -3.12 7.22 5.25
C GLU A 66 -4.51 7.84 5.23
N ALA A 67 -4.80 8.75 4.30
CA ALA A 67 -6.12 9.34 4.14
C ALA A 67 -7.20 8.27 3.81
N GLN A 68 -6.87 7.30 2.95
CA GLN A 68 -7.77 6.18 2.67
C GLN A 68 -7.98 5.30 3.91
N LYS A 69 -6.99 5.16 4.79
CA LYS A 69 -7.16 4.49 6.09
C LYS A 69 -8.12 5.27 6.98
N ALA A 70 -7.95 6.59 7.10
CA ALA A 70 -8.85 7.44 7.87
C ALA A 70 -10.31 7.35 7.37
N ILE A 71 -10.53 7.40 6.05
CA ILE A 71 -11.86 7.22 5.44
C ILE A 71 -12.46 5.87 5.82
N ARG A 72 -11.68 4.76 5.75
CA ARG A 72 -12.17 3.43 6.13
C ARG A 72 -12.52 3.35 7.61
N ASP A 73 -11.72 3.97 8.47
CA ASP A 73 -11.93 3.94 9.93
C ASP A 73 -13.16 4.79 10.30
N ALA A 74 -13.33 5.97 9.71
CA ALA A 74 -14.51 6.81 9.88
C ALA A 74 -15.78 6.12 9.34
N TYR A 75 -15.71 5.48 8.18
CA TYR A 75 -16.82 4.70 7.63
C TYR A 75 -17.23 3.55 8.56
N ARG A 76 -16.27 2.81 9.12
CA ARG A 76 -16.55 1.72 10.07
C ARG A 76 -17.22 2.24 11.34
N ALA A 77 -16.76 3.37 11.87
CA ALA A 77 -17.38 3.99 13.04
C ALA A 77 -18.82 4.43 12.74
N LEU A 78 -19.06 5.02 11.57
CA LEU A 78 -20.38 5.42 11.10
C LEU A 78 -21.32 4.21 10.91
N ASP A 79 -20.85 3.15 10.25
CA ASP A 79 -21.61 1.91 10.02
C ASP A 79 -22.01 1.23 11.34
N GLU A 80 -21.06 1.15 12.28
CA GLU A 80 -21.34 0.64 13.63
C GLU A 80 -22.38 1.51 14.35
N ALA A 81 -22.27 2.84 14.24
CA ALA A 81 -23.19 3.75 14.90
C ALA A 81 -24.62 3.65 14.36
N VAL A 82 -24.77 3.41 13.05
CA VAL A 82 -26.06 3.09 12.43
C VAL A 82 -26.61 1.77 12.97
N ARG A 83 -25.78 0.73 13.04
CA ARG A 83 -26.17 -0.60 13.53
C ARG A 83 -26.60 -0.57 15.01
N GLU A 84 -26.00 0.29 15.81
CA GLU A 84 -26.30 0.46 17.23
C GLU A 84 -27.39 1.50 17.51
N GLY A 85 -27.87 2.22 16.50
CA GLY A 85 -28.88 3.26 16.64
C GLY A 85 -28.39 4.51 17.40
N ASN A 86 -27.08 4.76 17.41
CA ASN A 86 -26.44 5.89 18.10
C ASN A 86 -25.68 6.83 17.15
N ALA A 87 -26.01 6.79 15.85
CA ALA A 87 -25.45 7.71 14.86
C ALA A 87 -25.67 9.18 15.24
N THR A 88 -24.61 9.99 15.12
CA THR A 88 -24.63 11.43 15.42
C THR A 88 -24.14 12.24 14.22
N ASP A 89 -24.50 13.53 14.20
CA ASP A 89 -23.95 14.49 13.22
C ASP A 89 -22.43 14.52 13.21
N LYS A 90 -21.80 14.25 14.37
CA LYS A 90 -20.35 14.15 14.48
C LYS A 90 -19.78 12.98 13.67
N CYS A 91 -20.35 11.76 13.78
CA CYS A 91 -19.86 10.62 13.00
C CYS A 91 -20.01 10.85 11.48
N ILE A 92 -21.05 11.60 11.07
CA ILE A 92 -21.23 12.00 9.67
C ILE A 92 -20.16 13.03 9.26
N SER A 93 -19.93 14.07 10.07
CA SER A 93 -18.90 15.09 9.82
C SER A 93 -17.52 14.48 9.73
N ASP A 94 -17.13 13.60 10.66
CA ASP A 94 -15.83 12.93 10.68
C ASP A 94 -15.57 12.15 9.37
N TYR A 95 -16.61 11.51 8.81
CA TYR A 95 -16.50 10.80 7.54
C TYR A 95 -16.32 11.75 6.35
N VAL A 96 -17.09 12.84 6.30
CA VAL A 96 -16.99 13.85 5.24
C VAL A 96 -15.64 14.59 5.30
N GLU A 97 -15.18 14.97 6.49
CA GLU A 97 -13.87 15.60 6.71
C GLU A 97 -12.72 14.70 6.23
N ALA A 98 -12.82 13.38 6.42
CA ALA A 98 -11.83 12.43 5.91
C ALA A 98 -11.82 12.38 4.36
N LEU A 99 -12.98 12.53 3.70
CA LEU A 99 -13.07 12.65 2.24
C LEU A 99 -12.45 13.96 1.74
N ASP A 100 -12.77 15.08 2.39
CA ASP A 100 -12.23 16.40 2.05
C ASP A 100 -10.71 16.46 2.24
N ALA A 101 -10.18 15.89 3.32
CA ALA A 101 -8.75 15.78 3.55
C ALA A 101 -8.04 15.05 2.40
N LYS A 102 -8.63 13.96 1.89
CA LYS A 102 -8.09 13.24 0.73
C LYS A 102 -8.14 14.10 -0.55
N ALA A 103 -9.22 14.82 -0.79
CA ALA A 103 -9.34 15.73 -1.94
C ALA A 103 -8.27 16.85 -1.89
N GLY A 104 -7.98 17.37 -0.69
CA GLY A 104 -6.89 18.31 -0.46
C GLY A 104 -5.53 17.73 -0.82
N ILE A 105 -5.26 16.47 -0.46
CA ILE A 105 -4.02 15.76 -0.80
C ILE A 105 -3.90 15.58 -2.32
N GLU A 106 -4.97 15.22 -3.04
CA GLU A 106 -4.96 15.11 -4.50
C GLU A 106 -4.60 16.43 -5.18
N THR A 107 -5.18 17.53 -4.70
CA THR A 107 -4.89 18.88 -5.20
C THR A 107 -3.44 19.27 -4.98
N GLN A 108 -2.88 18.96 -3.81
CA GLN A 108 -1.46 19.19 -3.51
C GLN A 108 -0.55 18.31 -4.37
N ALA A 109 -0.91 17.04 -4.57
CA ALA A 109 -0.15 16.11 -5.41
C ALA A 109 -0.02 16.65 -6.84
N LEU A 110 -1.12 17.14 -7.43
CA LEU A 110 -1.10 17.75 -8.76
C LEU A 110 -0.15 18.94 -8.84
N LYS A 111 -0.14 19.82 -7.83
CA LYS A 111 0.77 20.98 -7.79
C LYS A 111 2.23 20.55 -7.78
N GLU A 112 2.58 19.52 -7.01
CA GLU A 112 3.95 19.01 -6.95
C GLU A 112 4.35 18.21 -8.22
N TYR A 113 3.43 17.42 -8.79
CA TYR A 113 3.69 16.71 -10.04
C TYR A 113 3.97 17.66 -11.21
N ARG A 114 3.26 18.79 -11.29
CA ARG A 114 3.50 19.82 -12.33
C ARG A 114 4.90 20.42 -12.29
N LYS A 115 5.63 20.32 -11.18
CA LYS A 115 7.01 20.80 -11.07
C LYS A 115 8.02 19.83 -11.69
N VAL A 116 7.65 18.55 -11.85
CA VAL A 116 8.58 17.48 -12.22
C VAL A 116 8.17 16.71 -13.48
N LEU A 117 6.91 16.83 -13.93
CA LEU A 117 6.40 16.17 -15.13
C LEU A 117 5.54 17.10 -15.99
N PRO A 118 5.55 16.92 -17.34
CA PRO A 118 4.63 17.60 -18.24
C PRO A 118 3.19 17.11 -18.05
N ALA A 119 2.22 17.94 -18.42
CA ALA A 119 0.79 17.68 -18.23
C ALA A 119 0.32 16.34 -18.83
N GLU A 120 0.82 15.98 -20.02
CA GLU A 120 0.49 14.71 -20.68
C GLU A 120 0.87 13.50 -19.82
N LYS A 121 2.07 13.50 -19.21
CA LYS A 121 2.52 12.41 -18.34
C LYS A 121 1.76 12.35 -17.02
N ILE A 122 1.32 13.50 -16.51
CA ILE A 122 0.45 13.55 -15.33
C ILE A 122 -0.94 12.97 -15.64
N ALA A 123 -1.49 13.23 -16.82
CA ALA A 123 -2.74 12.60 -17.25
C ALA A 123 -2.58 11.07 -17.37
N ARG A 124 -1.48 10.61 -18.00
CA ARG A 124 -1.14 9.18 -18.06
C ARG A 124 -0.97 8.57 -16.67
N LEU A 125 -0.39 9.29 -15.71
CA LEU A 125 -0.26 8.85 -14.33
C LEU A 125 -1.60 8.50 -13.70
N TYR A 126 -2.58 9.42 -13.75
CA TYR A 126 -3.89 9.15 -13.16
C TYR A 126 -4.60 7.95 -13.80
N ILE A 127 -4.49 7.81 -15.13
CA ILE A 127 -5.02 6.65 -15.85
C ILE A 127 -4.30 5.37 -15.42
N ALA A 128 -2.97 5.40 -15.32
CA ALA A 128 -2.16 4.24 -14.96
C ALA A 128 -2.40 3.80 -13.51
N GLU A 129 -2.56 4.73 -12.56
CA GLU A 129 -2.92 4.40 -11.18
C GLU A 129 -4.26 3.67 -11.11
N GLU A 130 -5.26 4.13 -11.86
CA GLU A 130 -6.59 3.50 -11.88
C GLU A 130 -6.55 2.12 -12.58
N LYS A 131 -5.87 2.00 -13.72
CA LYS A 131 -5.63 0.70 -14.38
C LYS A 131 -4.98 -0.29 -13.43
N PHE A 132 -3.91 0.13 -12.73
CA PHE A 132 -3.20 -0.72 -11.79
C PHE A 132 -4.13 -1.16 -10.65
N ARG A 133 -4.92 -0.24 -10.08
CA ARG A 133 -5.91 -0.53 -9.04
C ARG A 133 -6.93 -1.57 -9.50
N MET A 134 -7.47 -1.44 -10.71
CA MET A 134 -8.39 -2.39 -11.31
C MET A 134 -7.77 -3.78 -11.48
N GLN A 135 -6.54 -3.84 -11.98
CA GLN A 135 -5.80 -5.11 -12.09
C GLN A 135 -5.60 -5.76 -10.72
N GLN A 136 -5.27 -5.00 -9.68
CA GLN A 136 -5.13 -5.54 -8.33
C GLN A 136 -6.45 -6.11 -7.80
N ILE A 137 -7.55 -5.38 -7.96
CA ILE A 137 -8.87 -5.82 -7.51
C ILE A 137 -9.31 -7.07 -8.27
N HIS A 138 -9.10 -7.12 -9.58
CA HIS A 138 -9.40 -8.31 -10.38
C HIS A 138 -8.60 -9.52 -9.89
N ARG A 139 -7.31 -9.36 -9.57
CA ARG A 139 -6.49 -10.46 -9.02
C ARG A 139 -6.92 -10.89 -7.63
N LEU A 140 -7.30 -9.97 -6.76
CA LEU A 140 -7.83 -10.32 -5.43
C LEU A 140 -9.14 -11.11 -5.56
N HIS A 141 -9.98 -10.76 -6.53
CA HIS A 141 -11.22 -11.48 -6.79
C HIS A 141 -11.01 -12.77 -7.58
N HIS A 142 -10.03 -12.95 -8.47
CA HIS A 142 -9.95 -14.14 -9.33
C HIS A 142 -8.67 -14.98 -9.18
N GLY A 143 -7.76 -14.60 -8.27
CA GLY A 143 -6.50 -15.30 -8.05
C GLY A 143 -6.60 -16.48 -7.07
N PRO A 144 -5.62 -17.41 -7.10
CA PRO A 144 -5.54 -18.56 -6.18
C PRO A 144 -5.30 -18.17 -4.71
N ASP A 145 -5.11 -16.88 -4.42
CA ASP A 145 -4.69 -16.32 -3.13
C ASP A 145 -5.88 -15.93 -2.21
N ARG A 146 -7.12 -16.27 -2.57
CA ARG A 146 -8.34 -15.88 -1.83
C ARG A 146 -8.34 -16.34 -0.37
N ASP A 147 -7.79 -17.53 -0.09
CA ASP A 147 -7.83 -18.14 1.25
C ASP A 147 -6.64 -17.77 2.15
N ALA A 148 -5.54 -17.26 1.56
CA ALA A 148 -4.31 -16.96 2.29
C ALA A 148 -4.31 -15.60 3.03
N HIS A 149 -5.21 -14.68 2.65
CA HIS A 149 -5.13 -13.26 3.04
C HIS A 149 -6.25 -12.76 3.96
N ARG A 150 -7.02 -13.66 4.59
CA ARG A 150 -8.08 -13.28 5.55
C ARG A 150 -7.46 -12.71 6.83
N ARG A 151 -7.23 -11.40 6.87
CA ARG A 151 -6.79 -10.71 8.09
C ARG A 151 -7.90 -10.81 9.17
N PRO A 152 -7.57 -11.11 10.43
CA PRO A 152 -8.53 -10.97 11.53
C PRO A 152 -9.03 -9.52 11.60
N ALA A 153 -10.30 -9.36 11.99
CA ALA A 153 -10.93 -8.04 12.06
C ALA A 153 -10.12 -7.13 13.03
N PRO A 154 -9.73 -5.90 12.62
CA PRO A 154 -9.07 -4.96 13.52
C PRO A 154 -10.02 -4.58 14.67
N GLU A 155 -9.44 -4.28 15.83
CA GLU A 155 -10.19 -3.81 17.00
C GLU A 155 -11.02 -2.56 16.68
N LYS A 156 -12.25 -2.52 17.21
CA LYS A 156 -13.30 -1.58 16.79
C LYS A 156 -12.99 -0.13 17.21
N PRO A 157 -12.83 0.82 16.27
CA PRO A 157 -12.87 2.23 16.62
C PRO A 157 -14.31 2.60 17.01
N LYS A 158 -14.48 3.24 18.18
CA LYS A 158 -15.77 3.76 18.64
C LYS A 158 -15.90 5.23 18.26
N CYS A 159 -17.07 5.66 17.80
CA CYS A 159 -17.42 7.09 17.86
C CYS A 159 -17.37 7.52 19.34
N ARG A 160 -16.74 8.66 19.64
CA ARG A 160 -16.71 9.27 20.97
C ARG A 160 -17.63 10.49 21.00
#